data_AF-A0A7X1M7W1-F1
#
_entry.id   AF-A0A7X1M7W1-F1
#
_cell.length_a   1.000
_cell.length_b   1.000
_cell.length_c   1.000
_cell.angle_alpha   90.00
_cell.angle_beta   90.00
_cell.angle_gamma   90.00
#
_symmetry.space_group_name_H-M   'P 1'
#
loop_
_entity.id
_entity.type
_entity.pdbx_description
1 polymer ?
#
loop_
_entity_poly.entity_id
_entity_poly.type
_entity_poly.pdbx_seq_one_letter_code
_entity_poly.pdbx_strand_id
1 'polypeptide(L)' 'MSRTVIDLDDEALEAAAKELGTTTKRDTINTALREVTARYRRLRALEDARKLAADGALDMDLLLDKSRYRP' A
#
# COMPACT_ATOMS: atom_id res chain seq x y z
N MET A 1 -21.74 1.01 -7.48
CA MET A 1 -21.45 -0.24 -6.76
C MET A 1 -22.47 -1.27 -7.19
N SER A 2 -22.02 -2.46 -7.61
CA SER A 2 -22.90 -3.60 -7.90
C SER A 2 -23.22 -4.36 -6.61
N ARG A 3 -24.35 -5.06 -6.58
CA ARG A 3 -24.72 -5.94 -5.46
C ARG A 3 -24.27 -7.36 -5.79
N THR A 4 -23.42 -7.92 -4.94
CA THR A 4 -22.95 -9.30 -5.06
C THR A 4 -23.29 -10.03 -3.77
N VAL A 5 -23.80 -11.25 -3.88
CA VAL A 5 -24.03 -12.15 -2.75
C VAL A 5 -22.87 -13.12 -2.72
N ILE A 6 -22.12 -13.14 -1.62
CA ILE A 6 -21.00 -14.04 -1.38
C ILE A 6 -21.09 -14.55 0.05
N ASP A 7 -20.68 -15.79 0.26
CA ASP A 7 -20.40 -16.28 1.60
C ASP A 7 -19.06 -15.71 2.06
N LEU A 8 -18.99 -15.35 3.33
CA LEU A 8 -17.84 -14.69 3.90
C LEU A 8 -17.50 -15.32 5.24
N ASP A 9 -16.20 -15.47 5.50
CA ASP A 9 -15.69 -15.84 6.81
C ASP A 9 -15.88 -14.65 7.77
N ASP A 10 -16.76 -14.82 8.76
CA ASP A 10 -17.08 -13.80 9.74
C ASP A 10 -15.91 -13.51 10.70
N GLU A 11 -15.04 -14.49 10.99
CA GLU A 11 -13.85 -14.27 11.83
C GLU A 11 -12.83 -13.41 11.09
N ALA A 12 -12.58 -13.72 9.82
CA ALA A 12 -11.70 -12.93 8.97
C ALA A 12 -12.23 -11.50 8.77
N LEU A 13 -13.54 -11.34 8.61
CA LEU A 13 -14.17 -10.03 8.48
C LEU A 13 -14.04 -9.19 9.75
N GLU A 14 -14.26 -9.81 10.92
CA GLU A 14 -14.14 -9.14 12.21
C GLU A 14 -12.69 -8.70 12.47
N ALA A 15 -11.72 -9.55 12.15
CA ALA A 15 -10.30 -9.19 12.22
C ALA A 15 -9.98 -8.00 11.30
N ALA A 16 -10.43 -8.04 10.04
CA ALA A 16 -10.24 -6.94 9.10
C ALA A 16 -10.93 -5.65 9.58
N ALA A 17 -12.11 -5.74 10.19
CA ALA A 17 -12.85 -4.58 10.69
C ALA A 17 -12.08 -3.88 11.82
N LYS A 18 -11.47 -4.66 12.73
CA LYS A 18 -10.63 -4.14 13.82
C LYS A 18 -9.38 -3.45 13.29
N GLU A 19 -8.66 -4.09 12.37
CA GLU A 19 -7.44 -3.53 11.76
C GLU A 19 -7.72 -2.26 10.94
N LEU A 20 -8.87 -2.22 10.25
CA LEU A 20 -9.25 -1.08 9.40
C LEU A 20 -10.06 -0.01 10.14
N GLY A 21 -10.45 -0.24 11.39
CA GLY A 21 -11.28 0.67 12.18
C GLY A 21 -12.68 0.89 11.60
N THR A 22 -13.23 -0.09 10.90
CA THR A 22 -14.54 0.00 10.22
C THR A 22 -15.64 -0.66 11.03
N THR A 23 -16.86 -0.11 10.94
CA THR A 23 -18.01 -0.58 11.74
C THR A 23 -19.02 -1.41 10.95
N THR A 24 -19.00 -1.34 9.61
CA THR A 24 -19.94 -2.07 8.76
C THR A 24 -19.23 -3.09 7.90
N LYS A 25 -19.86 -4.27 7.68
CA LYS A 25 -19.34 -5.33 6.81
C LYS A 25 -18.96 -4.78 5.42
N ARG A 26 -19.83 -3.94 4.85
CA ARG A 26 -19.62 -3.30 3.55
C ARG A 26 -18.38 -2.40 3.55
N ASP A 27 -18.21 -1.56 4.57
CA ASP A 27 -17.08 -0.63 4.61
C ASP A 27 -15.77 -1.38 4.83
N THR A 28 -15.77 -2.41 5.70
CA THR A 28 -14.62 -3.29 5.87
C THR A 28 -14.21 -3.93 4.55
N ILE A 29 -15.15 -4.55 3.82
CA ILE A 29 -14.87 -5.21 2.53
C ILE A 29 -14.31 -4.21 1.51
N ASN A 30 -14.98 -3.07 1.34
CA ASN A 30 -14.56 -2.09 0.33
C ASN A 30 -13.21 -1.45 0.67
N THR A 31 -12.96 -1.19 1.94
CA THR A 31 -11.68 -0.63 2.41
C THR A 31 -10.57 -1.67 2.28
N ALA A 32 -10.81 -2.92 2.66
CA ALA A 32 -9.84 -4.01 2.49
C ALA A 32 -9.43 -4.19 1.02
N LEU A 33 -10.39 -4.21 0.08
CA LEU A 33 -10.10 -4.35 -1.35
C LEU A 33 -9.25 -3.18 -1.89
N ARG A 34 -9.54 -1.95 -1.44
CA ARG A 34 -8.75 -0.76 -1.79
C ARG A 34 -7.34 -0.84 -1.21
N GLU A 35 -7.21 -1.18 0.07
CA GLU A 35 -5.92 -1.24 0.75
C GLU A 35 -5.00 -2.31 0.18
N VAL A 36 -5.53 -3.50 -0.12
CA VAL A 36 -4.76 -4.57 -0.78
C VAL A 36 -4.23 -4.08 -2.12
N THR A 37 -5.08 -3.47 -2.95
CA THR A 37 -4.67 -2.94 -4.25
C THR A 37 -3.62 -1.83 -4.10
N ALA A 38 -3.82 -0.91 -3.15
CA ALA A 38 -2.90 0.18 -2.87
C ALA A 38 -1.54 -0.36 -2.38
N ARG A 39 -1.53 -1.38 -1.52
CA ARG A 39 -0.31 -2.05 -1.05
C ARG A 39 0.49 -2.63 -2.20
N TYR A 40 -0.14 -3.38 -3.11
CA TYR A 40 0.57 -3.91 -4.28
C TYR A 40 1.06 -2.83 -5.24
N ARG A 41 0.31 -1.73 -5.41
CA ARG A 41 0.77 -0.58 -6.20
C ARG A 41 2.02 0.06 -5.58
N ARG A 42 2.03 0.28 -4.26
CA ARG A 42 3.20 0.81 -3.53
C ARG A 42 4.42 -0.09 -3.68
N LEU A 43 4.24 -1.41 -3.59
CA LEU A 43 5.34 -2.37 -3.75
C LEU A 43 5.92 -2.36 -5.17
N ARG A 44 5.07 -2.37 -6.20
CA ARG A 44 5.54 -2.26 -7.60
C ARG A 44 6.28 -0.95 -7.86
N ALA A 45 5.71 0.17 -7.41
CA ALA A 45 6.37 1.48 -7.55
C ALA A 45 7.75 1.52 -6.87
N LEU A 46 7.89 0.88 -5.70
CA LEU A 46 9.18 0.77 -5.03
C LEU A 46 10.17 -0.11 -5.81
N GLU A 47 9.71 -1.21 -6.40
CA GLU A 47 10.55 -2.07 -7.24
C GLU A 47 11.01 -1.32 -8.50
N ASP A 48 10.10 -0.61 -9.17
CA ASP A 48 10.43 0.19 -10.35
C ASP A 48 11.41 1.32 -10.00
N ALA A 49 11.21 2.01 -8.88
CA ALA A 49 12.14 3.03 -8.39
C ALA A 49 13.54 2.46 -8.12
N ARG A 50 13.63 1.24 -7.57
CA ARG A 50 14.92 0.57 -7.36
C ARG A 50 15.63 0.25 -8.67
N LYS A 51 14.90 -0.21 -9.70
CA LYS A 51 15.46 -0.48 -11.03
C LYS A 51 16.00 0.80 -11.65
N LEU A 52 15.20 1.86 -11.65
CA LEU A 52 15.61 3.17 -12.16
C LEU A 52 16.87 3.71 -11.44
N ALA A 53 16.94 3.58 -10.12
CA ALA A 53 18.12 3.98 -9.37
C ALA A 53 19.36 3.14 -9.74
N ALA A 54 19.21 1.82 -9.91
CA ALA A 54 20.30 0.94 -10.34
C ALA A 54 20.77 1.22 -11.77
N ASP A 55 19.85 1.62 -12.64
CA ASP A 55 20.13 2.00 -14.04
C ASP A 55 20.72 3.42 -14.16
N GLY A 56 20.98 4.10 -13.04
CA GLY A 56 21.61 5.42 -13.02
C GLY A 56 20.67 6.57 -13.35
N ALA A 57 19.35 6.37 -13.32
CA ALA A 57 18.38 7.44 -13.53
C ALA A 57 18.39 8.50 -12.41
N LEU A 58 19.03 8.19 -11.27
CA LEU A 58 19.27 9.09 -10.15
C LEU A 58 20.75 9.05 -9.78
N ASP A 59 21.36 10.22 -9.61
CA ASP A 59 22.71 10.34 -9.06
C ASP A 59 22.64 10.16 -7.53
N MET A 60 22.78 8.91 -7.11
CA MET A 60 22.69 8.53 -5.70
C MET A 60 23.85 9.09 -4.87
N ASP A 61 25.02 9.30 -5.49
CA ASP A 61 26.19 9.86 -4.80
C ASP A 61 25.94 11.33 -4.45
N LEU A 62 25.36 12.10 -5.37
CA LEU A 62 24.93 13.48 -5.10
C LEU A 62 23.83 13.54 -4.04
N LEU A 63 22.83 12.65 -4.10
CA LEU A 63 21.69 12.65 -3.18
C LEU A 63 22.08 12.24 -1.75
N LEU A 64 23.09 11.39 -1.60
CA LEU A 64 23.56 10.89 -0.31
C LEU A 64 24.69 11.74 0.30
N ASP A 65 25.22 12.74 -0.42
CA ASP A 65 26.21 13.68 0.10
C ASP A 65 25.60 14.57 1.19
N LYS A 66 25.97 14.29 2.44
CA LYS A 66 25.53 15.05 3.62
C LYS A 66 26.43 16.22 3.99
N SER A 67 27.52 16.47 3.26
CA SER A 67 28.49 17.53 3.57
C SER A 67 27.88 18.93 3.60
N ARG A 68 26.74 19.13 2.92
CA ARG A 68 25.98 20.40 2.87
C ARG A 68 24.62 20.32 3.56
N TYR A 69 24.33 19.22 4.26
CA TYR A 69 23.02 19.04 4.89
C TYR A 69 22.95 19.80 6.21
N ARG A 70 22.25 20.95 6.17
CA ARG A 70 21.85 21.83 7.28
C ARG A 70 22.94 22.03 8.37
N PRO A 71 23.71 23.13 8.33
CA PRO A 71 24.71 23.45 9.35
C PRO A 71 24.07 23.70 10.73
#